data_AF-T2I6V3-F1
#
_entry.id   AF-T2I6V3-F1
#
_cell.length_a   1.000
_cell.length_b   1.000
_cell.length_c   1.000
_cell.angle_alpha   90.00
_cell.angle_beta   90.00
_cell.angle_gamma   90.00
#
_symmetry.space_group_name_H-M   'P 1'
#
loop_
_entity.id
_entity.type
_entity.pdbx_description
1 polymer ?
#
loop_
_entity_poly.entity_id
_entity_poly.type
_entity_poly.pdbx_seq_one_letter_code
_entity_poly.pdbx_strand_id
1 'polypeptide(L)'
;MNTFRKLVEKRIDNNLIETEILEQIILKSGGVLREAIRIMNQCCSECLVLIRMEPEQTNIKINKDILDTALRELRNDMARPLSNNEYKLLTTIYHKFNPDDESDQDQFLDLLHNVYILEYINDNLWYYLHPIVIDLLNRKGYLLES
;
A
#
# COMPACT_ATOMS: atom_id res chain seq x y z
N MET A 1 -4.12 2.80 -16.20
CA MET A 1 -3.14 1.68 -16.16
C MET A 1 -1.93 1.84 -17.09
N ASN A 2 -2.09 2.22 -18.36
CA ASN A 2 -0.99 2.18 -19.35
C ASN A 2 0.23 3.08 -18.96
N THR A 3 0.01 4.21 -18.29
CA THR A 3 1.09 5.12 -17.84
C THR A 3 1.96 4.52 -16.74
N PHE A 4 1.37 3.82 -15.76
CA PHE A 4 2.12 3.19 -14.67
C PHE A 4 3.02 2.07 -15.18
N ARG A 5 2.47 1.21 -16.05
CA ARG A 5 3.24 0.13 -16.69
C ARG A 5 4.46 0.67 -17.42
N LYS A 6 4.29 1.70 -18.27
CA LYS A 6 5.39 2.38 -18.97
C LYS A 6 6.44 2.99 -18.04
N LEU A 7 6.05 3.44 -16.85
CA LEU A 7 6.98 4.02 -15.87
C LEU A 7 7.77 2.96 -15.12
N VAL A 8 7.17 1.81 -14.87
CA VAL A 8 7.83 0.65 -14.25
C VAL A 8 8.79 0.01 -15.25
N GLU A 9 8.39 -0.15 -16.51
CA GLU A 9 9.23 -0.66 -17.60
C GLU A 9 10.54 0.13 -17.81
N LYS A 10 10.57 1.40 -17.41
CA LYS A 10 11.78 2.24 -17.45
C LYS A 10 12.76 1.96 -16.31
N ARG A 11 12.36 1.20 -15.28
CA ARG A 11 13.12 1.00 -14.03
C ARG A 11 13.46 -0.46 -13.75
N ILE A 12 12.67 -1.40 -14.27
CA ILE A 12 12.88 -2.83 -14.08
C ILE A 12 12.53 -3.57 -15.37
N ASP A 13 13.31 -4.60 -15.70
CA ASP A 13 13.00 -5.48 -16.83
C ASP A 13 11.70 -6.23 -16.55
N ASN A 14 10.74 -6.15 -17.46
CA ASN A 14 9.45 -6.84 -17.36
C ASN A 14 9.61 -8.35 -17.16
N ASN A 15 10.71 -8.96 -17.60
CA ASN A 15 10.97 -10.37 -17.42
C ASN A 15 11.21 -10.78 -15.95
N LEU A 16 11.50 -9.80 -15.09
CA LEU A 16 11.70 -9.99 -13.64
C LEU A 16 10.39 -9.93 -12.84
N ILE A 17 9.26 -9.64 -13.49
CA ILE A 17 7.94 -9.55 -12.85
C ILE A 17 6.98 -10.49 -13.59
N GLU A 18 6.20 -11.29 -12.86
CA GLU A 18 5.14 -12.08 -13.48
C GLU A 18 3.98 -11.19 -13.99
N THR A 19 3.35 -11.59 -15.09
CA THR A 19 2.47 -10.73 -15.92
C THR A 19 1.36 -10.02 -15.14
N GLU A 20 0.79 -10.66 -14.12
CA GLU A 20 -0.33 -10.15 -13.31
C GLU A 20 0.12 -9.34 -12.08
N ILE A 21 1.39 -9.46 -11.69
CA ILE A 21 1.88 -8.90 -10.42
C ILE A 21 2.01 -7.38 -10.51
N LEU A 22 2.40 -6.86 -11.67
CA LEU A 22 2.48 -5.42 -11.89
C LEU A 22 1.11 -4.74 -11.72
N GLU A 23 0.04 -5.36 -12.20
CA GLU A 23 -1.31 -4.83 -12.04
C GLU A 23 -1.74 -4.85 -10.56
N GLN A 24 -1.45 -5.94 -9.84
CA GLN A 24 -1.72 -6.02 -8.42
C GLN A 24 -0.96 -4.95 -7.63
N ILE A 25 0.31 -4.67 -7.97
CA ILE A 25 1.10 -3.60 -7.33
C ILE A 25 0.43 -2.24 -7.54
N ILE A 26 -0.03 -1.94 -8.75
CA ILE A 26 -0.70 -0.67 -9.07
C ILE A 26 -2.02 -0.54 -8.29
N LEU A 27 -2.80 -1.62 -8.19
CA LEU A 27 -4.05 -1.60 -7.43
C LEU A 27 -3.78 -1.41 -5.93
N LYS A 28 -2.75 -2.08 -5.39
CA LYS A 28 -2.38 -1.97 -3.97
C LYS A 28 -1.75 -0.64 -3.59
N SER A 29 -1.27 0.13 -4.57
CA SER A 29 -0.73 1.48 -4.34
C SER A 29 -1.78 2.59 -4.25
N GLY A 30 -3.07 2.24 -4.41
CA GLY A 30 -4.17 3.22 -4.38
C GLY A 30 -4.14 4.23 -5.53
N GLY A 31 -3.44 3.91 -6.62
CA GLY A 31 -3.23 4.83 -7.74
C GLY A 31 -2.13 5.87 -7.51
N VAL A 32 -1.38 5.79 -6.39
CA VAL A 32 -0.25 6.67 -6.10
C VAL A 32 1.05 6.07 -6.63
N LEU A 33 1.76 6.81 -7.49
CA LEU A 33 3.01 6.33 -8.13
C LEU A 33 4.12 6.06 -7.11
N ARG A 34 4.25 6.94 -6.11
CA ARG A 34 5.22 6.77 -5.03
C ARG A 34 5.02 5.45 -4.29
N GLU A 35 3.76 5.11 -3.99
CA GLU A 35 3.45 3.86 -3.29
C GLU A 35 3.65 2.64 -4.20
N ALA A 36 3.39 2.74 -5.51
CA ALA A 36 3.71 1.63 -6.42
C ALA A 36 5.21 1.35 -6.46
N ILE A 37 6.05 2.39 -6.48
CA ILE A 37 7.51 2.27 -6.40
C ILE A 37 7.93 1.70 -5.04
N ARG A 38 7.31 2.15 -3.94
CA ARG A 38 7.58 1.64 -2.59
C ARG A 38 7.30 0.13 -2.49
N ILE A 39 6.14 -0.32 -2.98
CA ILE A 39 5.77 -1.74 -3.01
C ILE A 39 6.77 -2.54 -3.87
N MET A 40 7.13 -2.02 -5.05
CA MET A 40 8.11 -2.66 -5.92
C MET A 40 9.49 -2.80 -5.24
N ASN A 41 9.96 -1.74 -4.57
CA ASN A 41 11.22 -1.77 -3.84
C ASN A 41 11.19 -2.80 -2.71
N GLN A 42 10.07 -2.91 -1.99
CA GLN A 42 9.92 -3.96 -0.98
C GLN A 42 9.98 -5.36 -1.62
N CYS A 43 9.29 -5.58 -2.75
CA CYS A 43 9.36 -6.84 -3.49
C CYS A 43 10.81 -7.17 -3.90
N CYS A 44 11.57 -6.18 -4.39
CA CYS A 44 12.98 -6.36 -4.71
C CYS A 44 13.81 -6.73 -3.46
N SER A 45 13.54 -6.13 -2.31
CA SER A 45 14.18 -6.49 -1.04
C SER A 45 13.91 -7.95 -0.66
N GLU A 46 12.66 -8.42 -0.79
CA GLU A 46 12.32 -9.82 -0.56
C GLU A 46 13.03 -10.76 -1.54
N CYS A 47 13.10 -10.40 -2.83
CA CYS A 47 13.89 -11.15 -3.81
C CYS A 47 15.36 -11.25 -3.40
N LEU A 48 15.97 -10.16 -2.92
CA LEU A 48 17.36 -10.15 -2.48
C LEU A 48 17.59 -11.02 -1.24
N VAL A 49 16.62 -11.10 -0.34
CA VAL A 49 16.66 -12.04 0.80
C VAL A 49 16.67 -13.48 0.28
N LEU A 50 15.76 -13.83 -0.65
CA LEU A 50 15.70 -15.16 -1.25
C LEU A 50 16.98 -15.53 -1.99
N ILE A 51 17.53 -14.65 -2.82
CA ILE A 51 18.80 -14.86 -3.54
C ILE A 51 19.94 -15.19 -2.55
N ARG A 52 19.96 -14.55 -1.38
CA ARG A 52 21.00 -14.79 -0.36
C ARG A 52 20.79 -16.11 0.38
N MET A 53 19.54 -16.51 0.59
CA MET A 53 19.20 -17.76 1.26
C MET A 53 19.38 -18.97 0.35
N GLU A 54 19.09 -18.82 -0.94
CA GLU A 54 19.08 -19.87 -1.95
C GLU A 54 19.90 -19.45 -3.19
N PRO A 55 21.25 -19.37 -3.08
CA PRO A 55 22.10 -18.84 -4.15
C PRO A 55 22.09 -19.68 -5.43
N GLU A 56 21.66 -20.95 -5.37
CA GLU A 56 21.52 -21.80 -6.55
C GLU A 56 20.26 -21.49 -7.38
N GLN A 57 19.29 -20.78 -6.79
CA GLN A 57 18.07 -20.39 -7.48
C GLN A 57 18.33 -19.14 -8.37
N THR A 58 18.43 -19.36 -9.67
CA THR A 58 18.82 -18.32 -10.65
C THR A 58 17.65 -17.62 -11.34
N ASN A 59 16.43 -18.15 -11.22
CA ASN A 59 15.24 -17.64 -11.91
C ASN A 59 14.22 -17.01 -10.95
N ILE A 60 14.69 -16.19 -10.00
CA ILE A 60 13.83 -15.49 -9.07
C ILE A 60 13.17 -14.32 -9.79
N LYS A 61 11.83 -14.29 -9.75
CA LYS A 61 10.98 -13.24 -10.30
C LYS A 61 10.04 -12.75 -9.22
N ILE A 62 9.64 -11.49 -9.30
CA ILE A 62 8.58 -10.95 -8.46
C ILE A 62 7.27 -11.65 -8.85
N ASN A 63 6.89 -12.61 -8.01
CA ASN A 63 5.69 -13.42 -8.13
C ASN A 63 4.67 -13.05 -7.03
N LYS A 64 3.60 -13.83 -6.92
CA LYS A 64 2.53 -13.60 -5.94
C LYS A 64 3.02 -13.70 -4.49
N ASP A 65 3.83 -14.70 -4.15
CA ASP A 65 4.31 -14.93 -2.78
C ASP A 65 5.24 -13.81 -2.29
N ILE A 66 6.10 -13.33 -3.20
CA ILE A 66 6.99 -12.19 -2.94
C ILE A 66 6.16 -10.92 -2.72
N LEU A 67 5.16 -10.67 -3.56
CA LEU A 67 4.27 -9.54 -3.38
C LEU A 67 3.52 -9.63 -2.05
N ASP A 68 2.96 -10.78 -1.70
CA ASP A 68 2.19 -10.94 -0.46
C ASP A 68 3.07 -10.77 0.79
N THR A 69 4.33 -11.22 0.72
CA THR A 69 5.33 -10.98 1.77
C THR A 69 5.65 -9.50 1.89
N ALA A 70 5.95 -8.83 0.77
CA ALA A 70 6.23 -7.40 0.74
C ALA A 70 5.06 -6.56 1.29
N LEU A 71 3.82 -6.88 0.89
CA LEU A 71 2.62 -6.20 1.40
C LEU A 71 2.41 -6.44 2.89
N ARG A 72 2.73 -7.65 3.39
CA ARG A 72 2.68 -7.94 4.83
C ARG A 72 3.67 -7.08 5.60
N GLU A 73 4.91 -6.96 5.14
CA GLU A 73 5.93 -6.14 5.82
C GLU A 73 5.52 -4.67 5.84
N LEU A 74 5.10 -4.12 4.70
CA LEU A 74 4.60 -2.74 4.62
C LEU A 74 3.39 -2.51 5.54
N ARG A 75 2.45 -3.46 5.60
CA ARG A 75 1.32 -3.39 6.52
C ARG A 75 1.76 -3.39 7.97
N ASN A 76 2.72 -4.23 8.33
CA ASN A 76 3.24 -4.30 9.70
C ASN A 76 3.95 -2.98 10.07
N ASP A 77 4.75 -2.42 9.17
CA ASP A 77 5.37 -1.11 9.35
C ASP A 77 4.33 -0.01 9.59
N MET A 78 3.25 0.00 8.80
CA MET A 78 2.13 0.93 8.96
C MET A 78 1.36 0.69 10.26
N ALA A 79 1.26 -0.55 10.74
CA ALA A 79 0.52 -0.86 11.96
C ALA A 79 1.26 -0.44 13.25
N ARG A 80 2.60 -0.43 13.24
CA ARG A 80 3.44 -0.17 14.42
C ARG A 80 3.17 1.18 15.12
N PRO A 81 3.08 2.32 14.41
CA PRO A 81 2.89 3.61 15.06
C PRO A 81 1.44 3.92 15.43
N LEU A 82 0.46 3.14 14.97
CA LEU A 82 -0.95 3.44 15.17
C LEU A 82 -1.43 3.05 16.57
N SER A 83 -2.10 3.98 17.23
CA SER A 83 -2.87 3.76 18.46
C SER A 83 -4.36 3.60 18.16
N ASN A 84 -5.16 3.35 19.21
CA ASN A 84 -6.61 3.23 19.09
C ASN A 84 -7.28 4.47 18.52
N ASN A 85 -6.71 5.66 18.72
CA ASN A 85 -7.28 6.90 18.18
C ASN A 85 -7.12 6.94 16.65
N GLU A 86 -5.93 6.62 16.13
CA GLU A 86 -5.74 6.58 14.68
C GLU A 86 -6.61 5.50 14.03
N TYR A 87 -6.77 4.32 14.66
CA TYR A 87 -7.66 3.28 14.13
C TYR A 87 -9.12 3.76 14.02
N LYS A 88 -9.62 4.51 15.02
CA LYS A 88 -10.96 5.10 14.97
C LYS A 88 -11.09 6.13 13.84
N LEU A 89 -10.15 7.06 13.75
CA LEU A 89 -10.15 8.08 12.70
C LEU A 89 -10.09 7.46 11.30
N LEU A 90 -9.21 6.48 11.08
CA LEU A 90 -9.13 5.76 9.80
C LEU A 90 -10.46 5.06 9.46
N THR A 91 -11.12 4.46 10.45
CA THR A 91 -12.45 3.84 10.28
C THR A 91 -13.50 4.88 9.89
N THR A 92 -13.49 6.05 10.53
CA THR A 92 -14.35 7.18 10.15
C THR A 92 -14.13 7.60 8.70
N ILE A 93 -12.88 7.82 8.28
CA ILE A 93 -12.55 8.20 6.90
C ILE A 93 -13.01 7.13 5.90
N TYR A 94 -12.86 5.85 6.22
CA TYR A 94 -13.31 4.76 5.36
C TYR A 94 -14.81 4.84 5.04
N HIS A 95 -15.64 5.17 6.03
CA HIS A 95 -17.10 5.23 5.86
C HIS A 95 -17.61 6.58 5.35
N LYS A 96 -16.94 7.68 5.69
CA LYS A 96 -17.45 9.04 5.44
C LYS A 96 -16.71 9.81 4.37
N PHE A 97 -15.54 9.33 3.94
CA PHE A 97 -14.66 9.98 2.95
C PHE A 97 -14.16 11.39 3.36
N ASN A 98 -14.34 11.78 4.62
CA ASN A 98 -13.95 13.07 5.19
C ASN A 98 -13.85 12.94 6.73
N PRO A 99 -12.95 13.69 7.42
CA PRO A 99 -12.96 13.73 8.88
C PRO A 99 -14.25 14.38 9.41
N ASP A 100 -14.66 13.96 10.62
CA ASP A 100 -15.88 14.45 11.26
C ASP A 100 -15.67 15.75 12.05
N ASP A 101 -14.54 15.88 12.73
CA ASP A 101 -14.30 16.93 13.74
C ASP A 101 -13.00 17.70 13.47
N GLU A 102 -13.03 19.01 13.70
CA GLU A 102 -11.84 19.89 13.65
C GLU A 102 -10.79 19.50 14.71
N SER A 103 -11.18 18.84 15.80
CA SER A 103 -10.27 18.40 16.87
C SER A 103 -9.29 17.33 16.42
N ASP A 104 -9.60 16.60 15.35
CA ASP A 104 -8.75 15.53 14.82
C ASP A 104 -7.84 16.02 13.68
N GLN A 105 -7.80 17.34 13.42
CA GLN A 105 -7.12 17.90 12.26
C GLN A 105 -5.62 17.58 12.23
N ASP A 106 -4.91 17.72 13.36
CA ASP A 106 -3.47 17.41 13.41
C ASP A 106 -3.21 15.92 13.14
N GLN A 107 -3.99 15.03 13.78
CA GLN A 107 -3.88 13.58 13.57
C GLN A 107 -4.24 13.18 12.14
N PHE A 108 -5.27 13.79 11.57
CA PHE A 108 -5.68 13.60 10.18
C PHE A 108 -4.57 14.00 9.22
N LEU A 109 -3.98 15.19 9.41
CA LEU A 109 -2.88 15.68 8.59
C LEU A 109 -1.65 14.77 8.71
N ASP A 110 -1.33 14.28 9.90
CA ASP A 110 -0.25 13.32 10.10
C ASP A 110 -0.50 12.01 9.33
N LEU A 111 -1.72 11.48 9.38
CA LEU A 111 -2.10 10.26 8.63
C LEU A 111 -2.09 10.50 7.11
N LEU A 112 -2.48 11.69 6.66
CA LEU A 112 -2.43 12.10 5.25
C LEU A 112 -0.99 12.22 4.76
N HIS A 113 -0.13 12.93 5.49
CA HIS A 113 1.30 13.10 5.16
C HIS A 113 2.05 11.77 5.12
N ASN A 114 1.70 10.83 6.01
CA ASN A 114 2.28 9.50 6.05
C ASN A 114 1.58 8.47 5.14
N VAL A 115 0.66 8.93 4.27
CA VAL A 115 0.02 8.12 3.22
C VAL A 115 -0.83 6.96 3.76
N TYR A 116 -1.36 7.11 4.98
CA TYR A 116 -2.43 6.22 5.46
C TYR A 116 -3.76 6.59 4.81
N ILE A 117 -3.96 7.90 4.65
CA ILE A 117 -5.07 8.53 3.95
C ILE A 117 -4.54 9.04 2.61
N LEU A 118 -5.37 8.91 1.58
CA LEU A 118 -5.13 9.39 0.23
C LEU A 118 -6.14 10.48 -0.09
N GLU A 119 -5.64 11.57 -0.67
CA GLU A 119 -6.45 12.67 -1.17
C GLU A 119 -6.76 12.45 -2.65
N TYR A 120 -8.03 12.63 -2.99
CA TYR A 120 -8.51 12.59 -4.36
C TYR A 120 -9.16 13.93 -4.71
N ILE A 121 -8.57 14.60 -5.69
CA ILE A 121 -9.06 15.86 -6.25
C ILE A 121 -9.61 15.56 -7.64
N ASN A 122 -10.93 15.50 -7.75
CA ASN A 122 -11.63 15.42 -9.03
C ASN A 122 -12.61 16.61 -9.16
N ASP A 123 -13.88 16.38 -9.46
CA ASP A 123 -14.92 17.41 -9.37
C ASP A 123 -15.16 17.86 -7.91
N ASN A 124 -14.79 17.02 -6.94
CA ASN A 124 -14.83 17.33 -5.50
C ASN A 124 -13.52 16.87 -4.81
N LEU A 125 -13.23 17.45 -3.64
CA LEU A 125 -12.18 16.99 -2.73
C LEU A 125 -12.75 15.92 -1.81
N TRP A 126 -12.13 14.74 -1.78
CA TRP A 126 -12.51 13.67 -0.86
C TRP A 126 -11.30 12.80 -0.50
N TYR A 127 -11.44 12.06 0.59
CA TYR A 127 -10.37 11.24 1.15
C TYR A 127 -10.76 9.77 1.18
N TYR A 128 -9.76 8.91 1.05
CA TYR A 128 -9.94 7.47 1.27
C TYR A 128 -8.70 6.86 1.88
N LEU A 129 -8.76 5.58 2.23
CA LEU A 129 -7.63 4.90 2.83
C LEU A 129 -6.71 4.28 1.78
N HIS A 130 -5.42 4.27 2.07
CA HIS A 130 -4.46 3.49 1.30
C HIS A 130 -4.85 1.99 1.35
N PRO A 131 -4.80 1.22 0.24
CA PRO A 131 -5.31 -0.15 0.21
C PRO A 131 -4.66 -1.12 1.22
N ILE A 132 -3.39 -0.90 1.57
CA ILE A 132 -2.71 -1.67 2.63
C ILE A 132 -3.31 -1.37 4.01
N VAL A 133 -3.76 -0.14 4.26
CA VAL A 133 -4.44 0.25 5.50
C VAL A 133 -5.84 -0.37 5.56
N ILE A 134 -6.56 -0.44 4.45
CA ILE A 134 -7.85 -1.16 4.39
C ILE A 134 -7.67 -2.63 4.76
N ASP A 135 -6.65 -3.31 4.22
CA ASP A 135 -6.31 -4.69 4.61
C ASP A 135 -5.98 -4.80 6.12
N LEU A 136 -5.25 -3.82 6.66
CA LEU A 136 -4.95 -3.75 8.10
C LEU A 136 -6.22 -3.65 8.96
N LEU A 137 -7.11 -2.72 8.63
CA LEU A 137 -8.34 -2.51 9.41
C LEU A 137 -9.27 -3.73 9.35
N ASN A 138 -9.42 -4.34 8.17
CA ASN A 138 -10.18 -5.58 8.00
C ASN A 138 -9.65 -6.71 8.89
N ARG A 139 -8.33 -6.95 8.87
CA ARG A 139 -7.69 -8.00 9.68
C ARG A 139 -7.84 -7.77 11.18
N LYS A 140 -7.93 -6.51 11.60
CA LYS A 140 -8.14 -6.13 13.01
C LYS A 140 -9.62 -6.05 13.40
N GLY A 141 -10.54 -6.25 12.47
CA GLY A 141 -11.98 -6.25 12.73
C GLY A 141 -12.60 -4.86 12.86
N TYR A 142 -11.93 -3.79 12.41
CA TYR A 142 -12.48 -2.43 12.46
C TYR A 142 -13.51 -2.15 11.34
N LEU A 143 -13.47 -2.91 10.24
CA LEU A 143 -14.37 -2.74 9.08
C LEU A 143 -15.40 -3.87 8.95
N LEU A 144 -15.48 -4.77 9.94
CA LEU A 144 -16.52 -5.79 9.97
C LEU A 144 -17.80 -5.11 10.46
N GLU A 145 -18.83 -5.06 9.60
CA GLU A 145 -20.15 -4.55 9.98
C GLU A 145 -20.72 -5.38 11.14
N SER A 146 -21.26 -4.66 12.13
CA SER A 146 -22.28 -5.14 13.07
C SER A 146 -23.66 -4.94 12.47
#